data_AF-A0A5N6V462-F1
#
_entry.id   AF-A0A5N6V462-F1
#
_cell.length_a   1.000
_cell.length_b   1.000
_cell.length_c   1.000
_cell.angle_alpha   90.00
_cell.angle_beta   90.00
_cell.angle_gamma   90.00
#
_symmetry.space_group_name_H-M   'P 1'
#
loop_
_entity.id
_entity.type
_entity.pdbx_description
1 polymer ?
#
loop_
_entity_poly.entity_id
_entity_poly.type
_entity_poly.pdbx_seq_one_letter_code
_entity_poly.pdbx_strand_id
1 'polypeptide(L)'
;MLGNGWDSSQVLRWATSFWDMREDGEDENEWPAKVLLNAASALNDLNTAFDKIDMAHRRAHALTSNEYVRLDYALLLCLLLMFWKEIKVTYRTFVEQRHQLLVQLPVPDKNAEEDEWECYKSSKLLRVLPGDPKYVLWMVTLRVFTPAVEDAMTCCAVLRGLDDVEGREMVDKALQSFPVVWEI
;
A
#
# COMPACT_ATOMS: atom_id res chain seq x y z
N MET A 1 -0.77 -8.16 6.57
CA MET A 1 -1.30 -6.80 6.81
C MET A 1 -2.05 -6.36 5.56
N LEU A 2 -3.31 -6.80 5.45
CA LEU A 2 -4.08 -6.70 4.22
C LEU A 2 -4.53 -5.26 3.91
N GLY A 3 -4.66 -4.40 4.93
CA GLY A 3 -5.09 -3.01 4.76
C GLY A 3 -4.01 -2.15 4.12
N ASN A 4 -2.78 -2.20 4.62
CA ASN A 4 -1.68 -1.48 3.96
C ASN A 4 -1.36 -2.04 2.57
N GLY A 5 -1.56 -3.36 2.38
CA GLY A 5 -1.42 -3.99 1.06
C GLY A 5 -2.51 -3.50 0.09
N TRP A 6 -3.73 -3.31 0.58
CA TRP A 6 -4.81 -2.69 -0.18
C TRP A 6 -4.46 -1.25 -0.57
N ASP A 7 -4.05 -0.40 0.37
CA ASP A 7 -3.65 0.98 0.05
C ASP A 7 -2.52 1.03 -0.98
N SER A 8 -1.49 0.19 -0.79
CA SER A 8 -0.38 0.07 -1.74
C SER A 8 -0.87 -0.36 -3.13
N SER A 9 -1.84 -1.28 -3.21
CA SER A 9 -2.42 -1.70 -4.49
C SER A 9 -3.23 -0.60 -5.17
N GLN A 10 -3.94 0.23 -4.39
CA GLN A 10 -4.69 1.38 -4.92
C GLN A 10 -3.75 2.44 -5.46
N VAL A 11 -2.67 2.75 -4.73
CA VAL A 11 -1.61 3.66 -5.19
C VAL A 11 -0.95 3.14 -6.48
N LEU A 12 -0.66 1.84 -6.57
CA LEU A 12 -0.09 1.25 -7.79
C LEU A 12 -1.06 1.31 -8.97
N ARG A 13 -2.35 0.99 -8.75
CA ARG A 13 -3.38 1.07 -9.78
C ARG A 13 -3.54 2.50 -10.29
N TRP A 14 -3.64 3.46 -9.37
CA TRP A 14 -3.65 4.89 -9.71
C TRP A 14 -2.42 5.27 -10.51
N ALA A 15 -1.22 4.93 -10.04
CA ALA A 15 0.02 5.27 -10.73
C ALA A 15 0.07 4.69 -12.15
N THR A 16 -0.35 3.44 -12.34
CA THR A 16 -0.39 2.82 -13.67
C THR A 16 -1.36 3.52 -14.61
N SER A 17 -2.47 4.08 -14.13
CA SER A 17 -3.43 4.78 -14.99
C SER A 17 -3.07 6.25 -15.18
N PHE A 18 -2.59 6.92 -14.13
CA PHE A 18 -2.27 8.34 -14.13
C PHE A 18 -1.07 8.67 -15.01
N TRP A 19 -0.01 7.85 -14.95
CA TRP A 19 1.22 8.08 -15.72
C TRP A 19 1.16 7.50 -17.15
N ASP A 20 0.18 6.65 -17.45
CA ASP A 20 0.00 6.00 -18.77
C ASP A 20 -0.98 6.77 -19.67
N MET A 21 -1.19 8.06 -19.41
CA MET A 21 -2.04 8.98 -20.20
C MET A 21 -1.47 9.18 -21.62
N ARG A 22 -1.53 8.15 -22.46
CA ARG A 22 -1.61 8.26 -23.92
C ARG A 22 -3.07 8.49 -24.25
N GLU A 23 -3.54 9.73 -24.17
CA GLU A 23 -4.78 10.06 -24.86
C GLU A 23 -4.54 9.94 -26.37
N ASP A 24 -5.45 9.27 -27.05
CA ASP A 24 -5.37 8.88 -28.45
C ASP A 24 -4.99 10.05 -29.38
N GLY A 25 -3.71 10.18 -29.69
CA GLY A 25 -3.22 10.93 -30.87
C GLY A 25 -2.56 12.29 -30.63
N GLU A 26 -2.37 12.75 -29.40
CA GLU A 26 -1.62 13.99 -29.12
C GLU A 26 -0.30 13.70 -28.38
N ASP A 27 0.83 13.88 -29.09
CA ASP A 27 2.21 13.82 -28.55
C ASP A 27 2.46 14.87 -27.44
N GLU A 28 1.51 15.78 -27.17
CA GLU A 28 1.64 16.87 -26.19
C GLU A 28 1.45 16.41 -24.72
N ASN A 29 0.95 15.20 -24.49
CA ASN A 29 0.69 14.67 -23.14
C ASN A 29 1.80 13.78 -22.57
N GLU A 30 2.95 13.66 -23.24
CA GLU A 30 4.08 12.88 -22.68
C GLU A 30 4.66 13.54 -21.43
N TRP A 31 4.68 12.77 -20.33
CA TRP A 31 5.31 13.18 -19.08
C TRP A 31 6.82 13.31 -19.26
N PRO A 32 7.46 14.39 -18.76
CA PRO A 32 8.92 14.52 -18.83
C PRO A 32 9.60 13.32 -18.16
N ALA A 33 10.61 12.74 -18.80
CA ALA A 33 11.29 11.53 -18.30
C ALA A 33 11.81 11.67 -16.86
N LYS A 34 12.24 12.87 -16.47
CA LYS A 34 12.67 13.18 -15.09
C LYS A 34 11.52 13.05 -14.08
N VAL A 35 10.31 13.48 -14.45
CA VAL A 35 9.11 13.39 -13.62
C VAL A 35 8.71 11.92 -13.44
N LEU A 36 8.70 11.14 -14.53
CA LEU A 36 8.43 9.71 -14.48
C LEU A 36 9.46 8.97 -13.60
N LEU A 37 10.74 9.32 -13.70
CA LEU A 37 11.79 8.72 -12.88
C LEU A 37 11.61 9.04 -11.38
N ASN A 38 11.27 10.29 -11.04
CA ASN A 38 11.02 10.70 -9.66
C ASN A 38 9.82 9.96 -9.07
N ALA A 39 8.71 9.89 -9.82
CA ALA A 39 7.51 9.16 -9.42
C ALA A 39 7.79 7.65 -9.25
N ALA A 40 8.51 7.05 -10.19
CA ALA A 40 8.91 5.64 -10.11
C ALA A 40 9.81 5.37 -8.90
N SER A 41 10.73 6.28 -8.58
CA SER A 41 11.58 6.17 -7.39
C SER A 41 10.75 6.21 -6.10
N ALA A 42 9.80 7.15 -5.99
CA ALA A 42 8.91 7.26 -4.84
C ALA A 42 8.04 6.00 -4.66
N LEU A 43 7.50 5.44 -5.76
CA LEU A 43 6.74 4.19 -5.75
C LEU A 43 7.60 3.00 -5.34
N ASN A 44 8.85 2.95 -5.80
CA ASN A 44 9.80 1.91 -5.41
C ASN A 44 10.14 1.97 -3.91
N ASP A 45 10.30 3.16 -3.35
CA ASP A 45 10.54 3.34 -1.92
C ASP A 45 9.33 2.91 -1.08
N LEU A 46 8.11 3.24 -1.53
CA LEU A 46 6.86 2.79 -0.91
C LEU A 46 6.75 1.26 -0.90
N ASN A 47 6.95 0.61 -2.05
CA ASN A 47 6.93 -0.85 -2.16
C ASN A 47 8.01 -1.52 -1.30
N THR A 48 9.22 -0.98 -1.33
CA THR A 48 10.34 -1.48 -0.52
C THR A 48 10.04 -1.39 0.98
N ALA A 49 9.38 -0.32 1.43
CA ALA A 49 8.95 -0.20 2.81
C ALA A 49 7.89 -1.25 3.14
N PHE A 50 6.88 -1.43 2.29
CA PHE A 50 5.85 -2.45 2.45
C PHE A 50 6.44 -3.85 2.58
N ASP A 51 7.38 -4.23 1.71
CA ASP A 51 8.07 -5.52 1.77
C ASP A 51 8.82 -5.73 3.10
N LYS A 52 9.53 -4.69 3.56
CA LYS A 52 10.23 -4.72 4.86
C LYS A 52 9.26 -4.93 6.02
N ILE A 53 8.08 -4.32 5.95
CA ILE A 53 7.03 -4.43 6.95
C ILE A 53 6.42 -5.83 6.92
N ASP A 54 6.03 -6.35 5.75
CA ASP A 54 5.49 -7.71 5.60
C ASP A 54 6.49 -8.76 6.09
N MET A 55 7.77 -8.64 5.72
CA MET A 55 8.82 -9.51 6.22
C MET A 55 8.98 -9.44 7.74
N ALA A 56 8.94 -8.25 8.33
CA ALA A 56 9.05 -8.08 9.78
C ALA A 56 7.85 -8.72 10.52
N HIS A 57 6.65 -8.52 9.99
CA HIS A 57 5.43 -9.14 10.49
C HIS A 57 5.49 -10.67 10.41
N ARG A 58 5.86 -11.23 9.26
CA ARG A 58 6.02 -12.67 9.10
C ARG A 58 7.04 -13.24 10.08
N ARG A 59 8.17 -12.57 10.28
CA ARG A 59 9.19 -12.99 11.26
C ARG A 59 8.67 -12.96 12.70
N ALA A 60 7.98 -11.89 13.08
CA ALA A 60 7.40 -11.76 14.43
C ALA A 60 6.39 -12.88 14.76
N HIS A 61 5.72 -13.43 13.74
CA HIS A 61 4.76 -14.51 13.88
C HIS A 61 5.27 -15.88 13.42
N ALA A 62 6.59 -16.04 13.19
CA ALA A 62 7.20 -17.27 12.69
C ALA A 62 6.54 -17.83 11.40
N LEU A 63 6.00 -16.94 10.56
CA LEU A 63 5.36 -17.25 9.27
C LEU A 63 6.35 -17.23 8.10
N THR A 64 7.65 -17.13 8.37
CA THR A 64 8.68 -17.24 7.33
C THR A 64 8.71 -18.67 6.83
N SER A 65 8.13 -18.92 5.67
CA SER A 65 8.37 -20.19 4.97
C SER A 65 9.84 -20.22 4.59
N ASN A 66 10.62 -21.10 5.18
CA ASN A 66 11.76 -21.65 4.47
C ASN A 66 11.79 -23.16 4.66
N GLU A 67 11.92 -23.82 3.51
CA GLU A 67 12.11 -25.23 3.27
C GLU A 67 11.00 -26.18 3.74
N TYR A 68 10.19 -26.60 2.76
CA TYR A 68 9.87 -28.02 2.64
C TYR A 68 11.20 -28.79 2.57
N VAL A 69 11.78 -29.10 3.73
CA VAL A 69 12.83 -30.10 3.80
C VAL A 69 12.14 -31.40 3.39
N ARG A 70 12.55 -31.97 2.26
CA ARG A 70 12.14 -33.31 1.85
C ARG A 70 12.79 -34.31 2.81
N LEU A 71 12.21 -34.44 4.00
CA LEU A 71 12.67 -35.30 5.07
C LEU A 71 11.99 -36.65 4.94
N ASP A 72 12.78 -37.68 4.66
CA ASP A 72 12.38 -39.09 4.80
C ASP A 72 12.28 -39.52 6.28
N TYR A 73 11.72 -38.66 7.14
CA TYR A 73 11.63 -38.87 8.58
C TYR A 73 10.23 -38.52 9.06
N ALA A 74 9.35 -39.52 9.11
CA ALA A 74 7.97 -39.38 9.58
C ALA A 74 7.86 -38.73 10.96
N LEU A 75 8.83 -39.00 11.85
CA LEU A 75 8.87 -38.43 13.20
C LEU A 75 9.19 -36.92 13.20
N LEU A 76 10.11 -36.49 12.34
CA LEU A 76 10.46 -35.08 12.18
C LEU A 76 9.31 -34.31 11.51
N LEU A 77 8.64 -34.95 10.54
CA LEU A 77 7.44 -34.38 9.91
C LEU A 77 6.30 -34.18 10.94
N CYS A 78 6.04 -35.15 11.82
CA CYS A 78 5.03 -35.00 12.88
C CYS A 78 5.36 -33.84 13.84
N LEU A 79 6.62 -33.71 14.26
CA LEU A 79 7.05 -32.61 15.14
C LEU A 79 6.92 -31.25 14.44
N LEU A 80 7.32 -31.16 13.17
CA LEU A 80 7.16 -29.95 12.36
C LEU A 80 5.69 -29.58 12.16
N LEU A 81 4.82 -30.57 11.91
CA LEU A 81 3.38 -30.34 11.76
C LEU A 81 2.72 -29.87 13.06
N MET A 82 3.12 -30.44 14.21
CA MET A 82 2.64 -29.99 15.53
C MET A 82 3.06 -28.54 15.80
N PHE A 83 4.33 -28.22 15.59
CA PHE A 83 4.85 -26.87 15.73
C PHE A 83 4.15 -25.87 14.79
N TRP A 84 3.93 -26.26 13.53
CA TRP A 84 3.21 -25.44 12.56
C TRP A 84 1.74 -25.20 12.94
N LYS A 85 1.09 -26.18 13.56
CA LYS A 85 -0.28 -26.05 14.07
C LYS A 85 -0.33 -25.02 15.20
N GLU A 86 0.62 -25.03 16.13
CA GLU A 86 0.72 -24.05 17.21
C GLU A 86 0.94 -22.64 16.68
N ILE A 87 1.86 -22.46 15.71
CA ILE A 87 2.06 -21.17 15.04
C ILE A 87 0.75 -20.65 14.43
N LYS A 88 0.01 -21.52 13.72
CA LYS A 88 -1.28 -21.15 13.11
C LYS A 88 -2.33 -20.73 14.14
N VAL A 89 -2.42 -21.43 15.27
CA VAL A 89 -3.36 -21.07 16.35
C VAL A 89 -3.01 -19.71 16.93
N THR A 90 -1.74 -19.50 17.32
CA THR A 90 -1.27 -18.23 17.86
C THR A 90 -1.49 -17.07 16.89
N TYR A 91 -1.19 -17.27 15.61
CA TYR A 91 -1.41 -16.24 14.59
C TYR A 91 -2.91 -15.96 14.38
N ARG A 92 -3.77 -16.98 14.40
CA ARG A 92 -5.22 -16.79 14.31
C ARG A 92 -5.74 -15.95 15.48
N THR A 93 -5.31 -16.25 16.70
CA THR A 93 -5.71 -15.46 17.88
C THR A 93 -5.27 -14.01 17.77
N PHE A 94 -4.04 -13.75 17.31
CA PHE A 94 -3.57 -12.40 17.03
C PHE A 94 -4.47 -11.67 16.00
N VAL A 95 -4.83 -12.35 14.89
CA VAL A 95 -5.72 -11.80 13.86
C VAL A 95 -7.10 -11.48 14.42
N GLU A 96 -7.68 -12.38 15.22
CA GLU A 96 -8.98 -12.18 15.86
C GLU A 96 -8.97 -10.98 16.81
N GLN A 97 -7.95 -10.86 17.67
CA GLN A 97 -7.76 -9.71 18.55
C GLN A 97 -7.62 -8.41 17.76
N ARG A 98 -6.90 -8.45 16.63
CA ARG A 98 -6.74 -7.29 15.77
C ARG A 98 -8.01 -6.88 15.06
N HIS A 99 -8.83 -7.83 14.60
CA HIS A 99 -10.12 -7.51 14.00
C HIS A 99 -11.08 -6.83 14.99
N GLN A 100 -10.98 -7.12 16.29
CA GLN A 100 -11.75 -6.43 17.33
C GLN A 100 -11.41 -4.94 17.45
N LEU A 101 -10.20 -4.53 17.04
CA LEU A 101 -9.76 -3.13 17.08
C LEU A 101 -10.15 -2.35 15.81
N LEU A 102 -10.70 -3.01 14.79
CA LEU A 102 -11.10 -2.34 13.56
C LEU A 102 -12.41 -1.57 13.74
N VAL A 103 -12.52 -0.46 13.02
CA VAL A 103 -13.74 0.36 12.96
C VAL A 103 -14.90 -0.51 12.49
N GLN A 104 -15.97 -0.55 13.27
CA GLN A 104 -17.21 -1.25 12.91
C GLN A 104 -18.09 -0.29 12.12
N LEU A 105 -17.83 -0.18 10.82
CA LEU A 105 -18.73 0.53 9.93
C LEU A 105 -20.01 -0.28 9.70
N PRO A 106 -21.19 0.38 9.61
CA PRO A 106 -22.42 -0.30 9.23
C PRO A 106 -22.26 -0.89 7.82
N VAL A 107 -22.95 -2.01 7.57
CA VAL A 107 -22.99 -2.59 6.23
C VAL A 107 -23.71 -1.60 5.30
N PRO A 108 -23.12 -1.20 4.16
CA PRO A 108 -23.79 -0.35 3.19
C PRO A 108 -25.09 -1.00 2.67
N ASP A 109 -26.02 -0.17 2.24
CA ASP A 109 -27.25 -0.65 1.59
C ASP A 109 -26.91 -1.39 0.27
N LYS A 110 -27.80 -2.30 -0.15
CA LYS A 110 -27.66 -2.99 -1.44
C LYS A 110 -27.59 -2.04 -2.65
N ASN A 111 -28.15 -0.83 -2.53
CA ASN A 111 -28.14 0.20 -3.55
C ASN A 111 -27.08 1.29 -3.29
N ALA A 112 -26.19 1.08 -2.30
CA ALA A 112 -25.11 1.99 -2.02
C ALA A 112 -24.12 2.08 -3.19
N GLU A 113 -23.45 3.22 -3.30
CA GLU A 113 -22.42 3.46 -4.32
C GLU A 113 -21.24 2.49 -4.16
N GLU A 114 -20.51 2.24 -5.25
CA GLU A 114 -19.36 1.33 -5.25
C GLU A 114 -18.30 1.78 -4.23
N ASP A 115 -18.05 3.08 -4.15
CA ASP A 115 -17.10 3.70 -3.22
C ASP A 115 -17.46 3.44 -1.75
N GLU A 116 -18.76 3.42 -1.40
CA GLU A 116 -19.19 3.07 -0.04
C GLU A 116 -18.89 1.61 0.29
N TRP A 117 -19.12 0.71 -0.68
CA TRP A 117 -18.78 -0.70 -0.54
C TRP A 117 -17.27 -0.94 -0.46
N GLU A 118 -16.47 -0.19 -1.22
CA GLU A 118 -15.01 -0.25 -1.15
C GLU A 118 -14.49 0.26 0.20
N CYS A 119 -15.01 1.37 0.70
CA CYS A 119 -14.68 1.93 2.01
C CYS A 119 -15.00 0.93 3.14
N TYR A 120 -16.21 0.35 3.12
CA TYR A 120 -16.60 -0.67 4.09
C TYR A 120 -15.69 -1.90 4.05
N LYS A 121 -15.37 -2.42 2.86
CA LYS A 121 -14.47 -3.59 2.72
C LYS A 121 -13.05 -3.29 3.18
N SER A 122 -12.50 -2.13 2.80
CA SER A 122 -11.13 -1.75 3.13
C SER A 122 -10.95 -1.49 4.63
N SER A 123 -11.97 -0.94 5.31
CA SER A 123 -11.97 -0.72 6.77
C SER A 123 -11.81 -2.01 7.59
N LYS A 124 -12.19 -3.16 7.01
CA LYS A 124 -12.09 -4.47 7.63
C LYS A 124 -10.73 -5.15 7.44
N LEU A 125 -9.82 -4.52 6.72
CA LEU A 125 -8.51 -5.08 6.44
C LEU A 125 -7.50 -4.68 7.52
N LEU A 126 -6.70 -5.64 7.96
CA LEU A 126 -5.69 -5.41 9.01
C LEU A 126 -4.58 -4.46 8.56
N ARG A 127 -4.44 -3.34 9.28
CA ARG A 127 -3.41 -2.31 9.11
C ARG A 127 -2.28 -2.46 10.15
N VAL A 128 -1.16 -1.76 9.91
CA VAL A 128 -0.06 -1.69 10.88
C VAL A 128 -0.46 -0.65 11.92
N LEU A 129 -0.29 -0.97 13.19
CA LEU A 129 -0.63 -0.10 14.31
C LEU A 129 0.63 0.30 15.10
N PRO A 130 0.56 1.39 15.89
CA PRO A 130 1.63 1.72 16.83
C PRO A 130 2.02 0.52 17.70
N GLY A 131 3.33 0.27 17.78
CA GLY A 131 3.90 -0.89 18.49
C GLY A 131 4.21 -2.08 17.59
N ASP A 132 3.68 -2.13 16.35
CA ASP A 132 4.06 -3.18 15.41
C ASP A 132 5.50 -3.02 14.92
N PRO A 133 6.17 -4.15 14.62
CA PRO A 133 7.45 -4.11 13.94
C PRO A 133 7.38 -3.26 12.66
N LYS A 134 8.29 -2.30 12.55
CA LYS A 134 8.42 -1.39 11.40
C LYS A 134 7.22 -0.44 11.16
N TYR A 135 6.33 -0.25 12.14
CA TYR A 135 5.28 0.78 12.07
C TYR A 135 5.85 2.18 11.76
N VAL A 136 6.91 2.60 12.47
CA VAL A 136 7.52 3.92 12.24
C VAL A 136 8.06 4.05 10.81
N LEU A 137 8.66 2.98 10.27
CA LEU A 137 9.14 2.96 8.89
C LEU A 137 7.97 3.18 7.92
N TRP A 138 6.85 2.48 8.12
CA TRP A 138 5.64 2.66 7.31
C TRP A 138 5.15 4.10 7.32
N MET A 139 4.94 4.67 8.51
CA MET A 139 4.41 6.02 8.66
C MET A 139 5.34 7.07 8.06
N VAL A 140 6.65 6.91 8.21
CA VAL A 140 7.64 7.80 7.59
C VAL A 140 7.56 7.69 6.08
N THR A 141 7.53 6.48 5.52
CA THR A 141 7.43 6.29 4.06
C THR A 141 6.14 6.89 3.49
N LEU A 142 5.01 6.71 4.15
CA LEU A 142 3.75 7.35 3.73
C LEU A 142 3.85 8.88 3.74
N ARG A 143 4.43 9.45 4.81
CA ARG A 143 4.60 10.91 4.93
C ARG A 143 5.53 11.52 3.89
N VAL A 144 6.52 10.78 3.39
CA VAL A 144 7.42 11.29 2.34
C VAL A 144 6.92 11.01 0.94
N PHE A 145 6.02 10.03 0.77
CA PHE A 145 5.52 9.65 -0.54
C PHE A 145 4.65 10.74 -1.19
N THR A 146 3.63 11.25 -0.49
CA THR A 146 2.76 12.28 -1.05
C THR A 146 3.52 13.56 -1.45
N PRO A 147 4.41 14.12 -0.60
CA PRO A 147 5.24 15.26 -1.02
C PRO A 147 6.18 14.96 -2.19
N ALA A 148 6.66 13.72 -2.34
CA ALA A 148 7.50 13.35 -3.48
C ALA A 148 6.70 13.33 -4.80
N VAL A 149 5.42 12.91 -4.76
CA VAL A 149 4.51 13.00 -5.91
C VAL A 149 4.20 14.46 -6.22
N GLU A 150 3.92 15.27 -5.20
CA GLU A 150 3.70 16.72 -5.36
C GLU A 150 4.91 17.42 -5.99
N ASP A 151 6.12 17.19 -5.48
CA ASP A 151 7.36 17.75 -6.04
C ASP A 151 7.59 17.32 -7.49
N ALA A 152 7.25 16.08 -7.86
CA ALA A 152 7.31 15.62 -9.23
C ALA A 152 6.33 16.40 -10.14
N MET A 153 5.12 16.70 -9.66
CA MET A 153 4.14 17.52 -10.40
C MET A 153 4.60 18.97 -10.52
N THR A 154 5.12 19.56 -9.43
CA THR A 154 5.66 20.92 -9.45
C THR A 154 6.83 21.04 -10.43
N CYS A 155 7.74 20.06 -10.42
CA CYS A 155 8.81 19.97 -11.42
C CYS A 155 8.26 19.89 -12.85
N CYS A 156 7.18 19.15 -13.07
CA CYS A 156 6.52 19.05 -14.38
C CYS A 156 5.99 20.41 -14.84
N ALA A 157 5.29 21.14 -13.96
CA ALA A 157 4.76 22.47 -14.27
C ALA A 157 5.87 23.45 -14.67
N VAL A 158 6.99 23.46 -13.94
CA VAL A 158 8.18 24.28 -14.26
C VAL A 158 8.77 23.89 -15.61
N LEU A 159 8.90 22.59 -15.91
CA LEU A 159 9.43 22.11 -17.19
C LEU A 159 8.52 22.46 -18.38
N ARG A 160 7.21 22.56 -18.14
CA ARG A 160 6.22 23.01 -19.12
C ARG A 160 6.15 24.53 -19.26
N GLY A 161 6.86 25.28 -18.41
CA GLY A 161 6.85 26.74 -18.42
C GLY A 161 5.51 27.35 -17.99
N LEU A 162 4.71 26.60 -17.22
CA LEU A 162 3.46 27.08 -16.65
C LEU A 162 3.74 28.19 -15.62
N ASP A 163 2.81 29.12 -15.50
CA ASP A 163 2.89 30.11 -14.43
C ASP A 163 2.53 29.51 -13.05
N ASP A 164 2.73 30.29 -11.98
CA ASP A 164 2.49 29.84 -10.60
C ASP A 164 1.03 29.47 -10.30
N VAL A 165 0.07 29.98 -11.08
CA VAL A 165 -1.37 29.69 -10.91
C VAL A 165 -1.70 28.40 -11.65
N GLU A 166 -1.34 28.31 -12.93
CA GLU A 166 -1.53 27.15 -13.78
C GLU A 166 -0.81 25.91 -13.24
N GLY A 167 0.42 26.10 -12.75
CA GLY A 167 1.21 25.03 -12.13
C GLY A 167 0.57 24.51 -10.84
N ARG A 168 -0.01 25.39 -10.02
CA ARG A 168 -0.74 24.98 -8.81
C ARG A 168 -2.03 24.23 -9.15
N GLU A 169 -2.80 24.73 -10.11
CA GLU A 169 -4.01 24.04 -10.56
C GLU A 169 -3.72 22.63 -11.10
N MET A 170 -2.60 22.45 -11.81
CA MET A 170 -2.15 21.15 -12.27
C MET A 170 -1.85 20.20 -11.11
N VAL A 171 -1.09 20.67 -10.10
CA VAL A 171 -0.76 19.88 -8.90
C VAL A 171 -2.02 19.51 -8.13
N ASP A 172 -2.92 20.47 -7.89
CA ASP A 172 -4.16 20.24 -7.15
C ASP A 172 -5.06 19.22 -7.86
N LYS A 173 -5.23 19.33 -9.19
CA LYS A 173 -5.97 18.34 -9.98
C LYS A 173 -5.35 16.94 -9.89
N ALA A 174 -4.03 16.85 -9.95
CA ALA A 174 -3.32 15.58 -9.82
C ALA A 174 -3.54 14.95 -8.44
N LEU A 175 -3.42 15.73 -7.37
CA LEU A 175 -3.60 15.27 -5.99
C LEU A 175 -5.06 14.95 -5.64
N GLN A 176 -6.04 15.62 -6.26
CA GLN A 176 -7.46 15.28 -6.12
C GLN A 176 -7.78 13.87 -6.62
N SER A 177 -7.04 13.36 -7.61
CA SER A 177 -7.19 11.99 -8.11
C SER A 177 -6.52 10.93 -7.25
N PHE A 178 -5.78 11.34 -6.22
CA PHE A 178 -4.97 10.44 -5.42
C PHE A 178 -5.86 9.53 -4.54
N PRO A 179 -5.67 8.20 -4.57
CA PRO A 179 -6.69 7.26 -4.09
C PRO A 179 -6.69 7.03 -2.57
N VAL A 180 -5.73 7.60 -1.84
CA VAL A 180 -5.58 7.34 -0.41
C VAL A 180 -5.39 8.62 0.38
N VAL A 181 -6.32 8.89 1.30
CA VAL A 181 -6.14 9.87 2.35
C VAL A 181 -5.37 9.20 3.49
N TRP A 182 -4.13 9.60 3.69
CA TRP A 182 -3.33 9.12 4.83
C TRP A 182 -3.79 9.83 6.10
N GLU A 183 -4.82 9.32 6.76
CA GLU A 183 -5.14 9.74 8.13
C GLU A 183 -4.01 9.29 9.06
N ILE A 184 -3.27 10.27 9.59
CA ILE A 184 -2.16 10.09 10.54
C ILE A 184 -2.69 10.17 11.97
#